data_AF-U6MZD0-F1
#
_entry.id   AF-U6MZD0-F1
#
_cell.length_a   1.000
_cell.length_b   1.000
_cell.length_c   1.000
_cell.angle_alpha   90.00
_cell.angle_beta   90.00
_cell.angle_gamma   90.00
#
_symmetry.space_group_name_H-M   'P 1'
#
loop_
_entity.id
_entity.type
_entity.pdbx_description
1 polymer ?
#
loop_
_entity_poly.entity_id
_entity_poly.type
_entity_poly.pdbx_seq_one_letter_code
_entity_poly.pdbx_strand_id
1 'polypeptide(L)'
;MIRQVGGPGNYIAMVVDSRTLGILSSCCSVYDVLNDGVTIVELISKQRQPLPELNALYFLSPSEDSVQALIKDFKDEKKPQYRSAYVYFSAYIPDSSKIMASLADSPSLLPRIRCLVEFNLSFVAYEQRVFHFGMPDALFQLFPLPSPYLLQKIADDLVSLCVTMSQKPAIRYHRNQLPWCEQLATLVHKGLKSEKIPPSDERDTILLILDRSVDLAPLFVHEYTYQALAYDVLELPVCCHNSSKASHSDTPEVLEDVFEYDVTNNMGVVERKKAILGEQDEVWVRYRHQHIQDVNQSVQEEIQLFLKENSTAKMQQNMATTSEDTLKAIRSLPQYQEALSRYWTHVTLSEKCFDKLQDLRIMTVGAVEQDLCCGVDKDGKEISATKLLAAVASLVSDGTIGSDEKLRLLLLEFTQMLGMDTADRTKASTR
;
A
#
# COMPACT_ATOMS: atom_id res chain seq x y z
N MET A 1 6.35 16.62 -15.11
CA MET A 1 5.32 17.60 -14.69
C MET A 1 5.95 18.82 -14.01
N ILE A 2 6.50 18.69 -12.78
CA ILE A 2 6.99 19.84 -11.97
C ILE A 2 7.98 20.73 -12.72
N ARG A 3 9.08 20.15 -13.25
CA ARG A 3 10.11 20.88 -14.00
C ARG A 3 9.60 21.63 -15.24
N GLN A 4 8.52 21.16 -15.87
CA GLN A 4 7.92 21.82 -17.03
C GLN A 4 7.13 23.08 -16.64
N VAL A 5 6.59 23.12 -15.42
CA VAL A 5 5.80 24.24 -14.91
C VAL A 5 6.65 25.27 -14.17
N GLY A 6 7.63 24.83 -13.39
CA GLY A 6 8.50 25.73 -12.61
C GLY A 6 9.46 26.57 -13.46
N GLY A 7 10.03 26.03 -14.54
CA GLY A 7 11.13 26.70 -15.25
C GLY A 7 12.33 27.04 -14.34
N PRO A 8 13.42 27.63 -14.85
CA PRO A 8 14.55 28.02 -14.01
C PRO A 8 14.18 29.25 -13.16
N GLY A 9 13.87 29.02 -11.88
CA GLY A 9 13.76 30.06 -10.85
C GLY A 9 12.35 30.43 -10.39
N ASN A 10 11.26 29.85 -10.93
CA ASN A 10 9.92 30.11 -10.37
C ASN A 10 9.50 29.03 -9.38
N TYR A 11 9.29 29.50 -8.15
CA TYR A 11 8.58 28.77 -7.12
C TYR A 11 7.10 28.60 -7.49
N ILE A 12 6.57 27.40 -7.30
CA ILE A 12 5.15 27.08 -7.55
C ILE A 12 4.50 26.47 -6.31
N ALA A 13 3.20 26.69 -6.15
CA ALA A 13 2.39 25.90 -5.24
C ALA A 13 1.95 24.61 -5.96
N MET A 14 1.94 23.49 -5.26
CA MET A 14 1.36 22.24 -5.76
C MET A 14 0.08 21.95 -5.00
N VAL A 15 -1.00 21.74 -5.73
CA VAL A 15 -2.32 21.41 -5.18
C VAL A 15 -2.68 20.00 -5.62
N VAL A 16 -3.01 19.14 -4.66
CA VAL A 16 -3.36 17.74 -4.87
C VAL A 16 -4.70 17.40 -4.22
N ASP A 17 -5.33 16.31 -4.64
CA ASP A 17 -6.42 15.69 -3.89
C ASP A 17 -5.92 14.44 -3.16
N SER A 18 -6.80 13.79 -2.38
CA SER A 18 -6.40 12.62 -1.59
C SER A 18 -5.85 11.48 -2.45
N ARG A 19 -6.38 11.28 -3.67
CA ARG A 19 -5.91 10.22 -4.56
C ARG A 19 -4.55 10.57 -5.15
N THR A 20 -4.40 11.78 -5.67
CA THR A 20 -3.13 12.19 -6.31
C THR A 20 -2.01 12.44 -5.31
N LEU A 21 -2.34 12.79 -4.06
CA LEU A 21 -1.36 12.81 -2.97
C LEU A 21 -0.77 11.41 -2.74
N GLY A 22 -1.60 10.36 -2.68
CA GLY A 22 -1.11 8.99 -2.53
C GLY A 22 -0.25 8.50 -3.70
N ILE A 23 -0.56 8.94 -4.92
CA ILE A 23 0.27 8.64 -6.11
C ILE A 23 1.63 9.38 -6.02
N LEU A 24 1.62 10.64 -5.58
CA LEU A 24 2.83 11.43 -5.44
C LEU A 24 3.74 10.89 -4.34
N SER A 25 3.18 10.58 -3.16
CA SER A 25 3.94 10.08 -2.01
C SER A 25 4.57 8.72 -2.26
N SER A 26 4.03 7.92 -3.19
CA SER A 26 4.59 6.61 -3.52
C SER A 26 5.82 6.66 -4.42
N CYS A 27 6.09 7.79 -5.08
CA CYS A 27 7.19 7.91 -6.04
C CYS A 27 8.12 9.11 -5.81
N CYS A 28 7.76 10.05 -4.93
CA CYS A 28 8.56 11.24 -4.64
C CYS A 28 8.60 11.53 -3.14
N SER A 29 9.78 11.85 -2.61
CA SER A 29 9.88 12.43 -1.27
C SER A 29 9.48 13.90 -1.29
N VAL A 30 9.15 14.47 -0.12
CA VAL A 30 8.95 15.91 0.03
C VAL A 30 10.18 16.68 -0.44
N TYR A 31 11.37 16.17 -0.17
CA TYR A 31 12.62 16.78 -0.61
C TYR A 31 12.74 16.87 -2.14
N ASP A 32 12.40 15.80 -2.86
CA ASP A 32 12.46 15.76 -4.33
C ASP A 32 11.55 16.83 -4.95
N VAL A 33 10.33 16.94 -4.42
CA VAL A 33 9.31 17.89 -4.88
C VAL A 33 9.76 19.33 -4.60
N LEU A 34 10.31 19.60 -3.41
CA LEU A 34 10.84 20.92 -3.05
C LEU A 34 12.06 21.32 -3.90
N ASN A 35 12.98 20.38 -4.12
CA ASN A 35 14.20 20.62 -4.90
C ASN A 35 13.90 20.93 -6.37
N ASP A 36 12.79 20.41 -6.91
CA ASP A 36 12.32 20.70 -8.26
C ASP A 36 11.48 22.00 -8.38
N GLY A 37 11.37 22.79 -7.30
CA GLY A 37 10.81 24.15 -7.33
C GLY A 37 9.39 24.31 -6.79
N VAL A 38 8.81 23.27 -6.19
CA VAL A 38 7.57 23.41 -5.41
C VAL A 38 7.88 24.03 -4.06
N THR A 39 7.13 25.03 -3.60
CA THR A 39 7.32 25.62 -2.26
C THR A 39 6.41 25.04 -1.21
N ILE A 40 5.22 24.61 -1.62
CA ILE A 40 4.20 24.09 -0.73
C ILE A 40 3.34 23.07 -1.47
N VAL A 41 2.99 21.99 -0.79
CA VAL A 41 2.02 20.99 -1.25
C VAL A 41 0.77 21.13 -0.37
N GLU A 42 -0.38 21.39 -0.98
CA GLU A 42 -1.64 21.58 -0.25
C GLU A 42 -2.77 20.70 -0.81
N LEU A 43 -3.68 20.26 0.07
CA LEU A 43 -4.88 19.54 -0.33
C LEU A 43 -5.98 20.48 -0.82
N ILE A 44 -6.54 20.16 -1.99
CA ILE A 44 -7.61 20.96 -2.61
C ILE A 44 -8.88 21.05 -1.77
N SER A 45 -9.15 20.02 -0.96
CA SER A 45 -10.31 19.92 -0.08
C SER A 45 -10.21 20.81 1.17
N LYS A 46 -9.01 21.28 1.52
CA LYS A 46 -8.77 22.11 2.70
C LYS A 46 -8.83 23.60 2.34
N GLN A 47 -9.14 24.41 3.35
CA GLN A 47 -9.04 25.87 3.26
C GLN A 47 -7.56 26.26 3.24
N ARG A 48 -7.14 26.96 2.19
CA ARG A 48 -5.74 27.29 1.91
C ARG A 48 -5.53 28.79 1.97
N GLN A 49 -4.34 29.25 2.34
CA GLN A 49 -4.02 30.67 2.32
C GLN A 49 -3.91 31.18 0.87
N PRO A 50 -4.60 32.27 0.49
CA PRO A 50 -4.45 32.84 -0.85
C PRO A 50 -3.02 33.31 -1.11
N LEU A 51 -2.43 32.83 -2.20
CA LEU A 51 -1.08 33.14 -2.67
C LEU A 51 -1.13 33.63 -4.14
N PRO A 52 -1.75 34.81 -4.40
CA PRO A 52 -2.01 35.30 -5.75
C PRO A 52 -0.75 35.63 -6.57
N GLU A 53 0.43 35.68 -5.93
CA GLU A 53 1.72 35.89 -6.59
C GLU A 53 2.31 34.60 -7.18
N LEU A 54 1.91 33.43 -6.66
CA LEU A 54 2.42 32.13 -7.10
C LEU A 54 1.56 31.54 -8.22
N ASN A 55 2.22 30.80 -9.12
CA ASN A 55 1.52 29.88 -10.00
C ASN A 55 1.23 28.57 -9.24
N ALA A 56 0.11 27.93 -9.56
CA ALA A 56 -0.26 26.65 -8.97
C ALA A 56 -0.30 25.52 -10.00
N LEU A 57 0.37 24.42 -9.66
CA LEU A 57 0.26 23.13 -10.32
C LEU A 57 -0.82 22.31 -9.62
N TYR A 58 -1.95 22.11 -10.28
CA TYR A 58 -3.05 21.27 -9.80
C TYR A 58 -2.86 19.86 -10.36
N PHE A 59 -2.34 18.94 -9.55
CA PHE A 59 -2.30 17.52 -9.90
C PHE A 59 -3.49 16.82 -9.25
N LEU A 60 -4.57 16.60 -10.00
CA LEU A 60 -5.87 16.19 -9.47
C LEU A 60 -6.41 14.94 -10.16
N SER A 61 -7.23 14.18 -9.46
CA SER A 61 -8.07 13.16 -10.09
C SER A 61 -9.18 13.84 -10.92
N PRO A 62 -9.63 13.24 -12.03
CA PRO A 62 -10.74 13.75 -12.82
C PRO A 62 -12.07 13.46 -12.10
N SER A 63 -12.28 14.13 -10.97
CA SER A 63 -13.50 14.05 -10.16
C SER A 63 -14.23 15.39 -10.15
N GLU A 64 -15.57 15.34 -10.05
CA GLU A 64 -16.38 16.55 -9.99
C GLU A 64 -16.02 17.40 -8.76
N ASP A 65 -15.78 16.76 -7.60
CA ASP A 65 -15.41 17.46 -6.36
C ASP A 65 -14.09 18.23 -6.50
N SER A 66 -13.05 17.61 -7.08
CA SER A 66 -11.76 18.26 -7.33
C SER A 66 -11.92 19.43 -8.32
N VAL A 67 -12.74 19.28 -9.35
CA VAL A 67 -12.98 20.31 -10.38
C VAL A 67 -13.77 21.48 -9.81
N GLN A 68 -14.81 21.22 -9.01
CA GLN A 68 -15.58 22.29 -8.35
C GLN A 68 -14.73 23.05 -7.35
N ALA A 69 -13.85 22.37 -6.61
CA ALA A 69 -12.90 23.02 -5.71
C ALA A 69 -11.88 23.88 -6.48
N LEU A 70 -11.38 23.40 -7.62
CA LEU A 70 -10.53 24.18 -8.52
C LEU A 70 -11.26 25.43 -9.04
N ILE A 71 -12.51 25.31 -9.48
CA ILE A 71 -13.31 26.46 -9.92
C ILE A 71 -13.50 27.47 -8.79
N LYS A 72 -13.73 26.99 -7.56
CA LYS A 72 -13.89 27.84 -6.38
C LYS A 72 -12.66 28.68 -6.07
N ASP A 73 -11.45 28.14 -6.26
CA ASP A 73 -10.17 28.85 -6.04
C ASP A 73 -10.04 30.14 -6.88
N PHE A 74 -10.73 30.20 -8.02
CA PHE A 74 -10.67 31.33 -8.96
C PHE A 74 -11.99 32.06 -9.11
N LYS A 75 -12.96 31.83 -8.21
CA LYS A 75 -14.28 32.46 -8.27
C LYS A 75 -14.23 33.97 -8.06
N ASP A 76 -13.34 34.46 -7.20
CA ASP A 76 -13.08 35.89 -7.00
C ASP A 76 -11.92 36.33 -7.92
N GLU A 77 -12.24 37.08 -8.99
CA GLU A 77 -11.24 37.57 -9.94
C GLU A 77 -10.22 38.53 -9.32
N LYS A 78 -10.63 39.29 -8.28
CA LYS A 78 -9.78 40.29 -7.62
C LYS A 78 -8.90 39.67 -6.54
N LYS A 79 -9.35 38.56 -5.95
CA LYS A 79 -8.62 37.81 -4.92
C LYS A 79 -8.59 36.32 -5.24
N PRO A 80 -7.94 35.92 -6.35
CA PRO A 80 -7.82 34.51 -6.69
C PRO A 80 -6.90 33.81 -5.67
N GLN A 81 -7.08 32.49 -5.52
CA GLN A 81 -6.19 31.69 -4.68
C GLN A 81 -4.75 31.72 -5.19
N TYR A 82 -4.56 31.72 -6.52
CA TYR A 82 -3.26 31.74 -7.19
C TYR A 82 -3.26 32.63 -8.43
N ARG A 83 -2.08 32.94 -8.95
CA ARG A 83 -1.91 33.73 -10.18
C ARG A 83 -2.50 33.05 -11.41
N SER A 84 -2.16 31.78 -11.59
CA SER A 84 -2.48 30.96 -12.77
C SER A 84 -2.51 29.48 -12.40
N ALA A 85 -3.28 28.69 -13.15
CA ALA A 85 -3.47 27.26 -12.91
C ALA A 85 -2.84 26.42 -14.02
N TYR A 86 -2.02 25.46 -13.64
CA TYR A 86 -1.50 24.40 -14.50
C TYR A 86 -2.18 23.10 -14.08
N VAL A 87 -3.15 22.64 -14.85
CA VAL A 87 -4.04 21.53 -14.48
C VAL A 87 -3.54 20.25 -15.11
N TYR A 88 -3.18 19.28 -14.27
CA TYR A 88 -2.78 17.93 -14.65
C TYR A 88 -3.76 16.95 -14.02
N PHE A 89 -4.61 16.34 -14.85
CA PHE A 89 -5.46 15.25 -14.40
C PHE A 89 -4.67 13.94 -14.36
N SER A 90 -4.84 13.17 -13.29
CA SER A 90 -4.10 11.92 -13.10
C SER A 90 -4.50 10.83 -14.09
N ALA A 91 -5.73 10.87 -14.61
CA ALA A 91 -6.28 9.89 -15.54
C ALA A 91 -7.02 10.61 -16.69
N TYR A 92 -7.40 9.83 -17.71
CA TYR A 92 -8.28 10.27 -18.77
C TYR A 92 -9.60 10.82 -18.22
N ILE A 93 -10.10 11.90 -18.82
CA ILE A 93 -11.39 12.49 -18.49
C ILE A 93 -12.46 11.80 -19.34
N PRO A 94 -13.39 11.02 -18.75
CA PRO A 94 -14.40 10.31 -19.52
C PRO A 94 -15.27 11.30 -20.33
N ASP A 95 -15.59 10.95 -21.59
CA ASP A 95 -16.46 11.76 -22.46
C ASP A 95 -17.86 11.97 -21.87
N SER A 96 -18.31 11.04 -21.02
CA SER A 96 -19.58 11.12 -20.29
C SER A 96 -19.53 12.10 -19.11
N SER A 97 -18.34 12.55 -18.70
CA SER A 97 -18.18 13.45 -17.56
C SER A 97 -18.52 14.90 -17.93
N LYS A 98 -18.94 15.68 -16.93
CA LYS A 98 -19.22 17.11 -17.08
C LYS A 98 -18.00 17.99 -16.80
N ILE A 99 -16.82 17.39 -16.63
CA ILE A 99 -15.61 18.08 -16.18
C ILE A 99 -15.19 19.15 -17.18
N MET A 100 -15.05 18.77 -18.45
CA MET A 100 -14.64 19.71 -19.50
C MET A 100 -15.65 20.85 -19.70
N ALA A 101 -16.95 20.55 -19.64
CA ALA A 101 -18.01 21.55 -19.69
C ALA A 101 -17.92 22.52 -18.51
N SER A 102 -17.76 22.00 -17.29
CA SER A 102 -17.66 22.82 -16.07
C SER A 102 -16.44 23.75 -16.07
N LEU A 103 -15.31 23.29 -16.62
CA LEU A 103 -14.12 24.13 -16.81
C LEU A 103 -14.35 25.21 -17.87
N ALA A 104 -15.00 24.87 -18.98
CA ALA A 104 -15.31 25.82 -20.06
C ALA A 104 -16.34 26.89 -19.64
N ASP A 105 -17.30 26.52 -18.78
CA ASP A 105 -18.34 27.40 -18.27
C ASP A 105 -17.85 28.32 -17.13
N SER A 106 -16.57 28.26 -16.76
CA SER A 106 -15.97 29.07 -15.69
C SER A 106 -15.19 30.28 -16.25
N PRO A 107 -15.82 31.47 -16.39
CA PRO A 107 -15.20 32.63 -17.05
C PRO A 107 -14.03 33.22 -16.27
N SER A 108 -13.97 33.03 -14.96
CA SER A 108 -12.90 33.57 -14.11
C SER A 108 -11.68 32.64 -14.02
N LEU A 109 -11.89 31.32 -14.16
CA LEU A 109 -10.82 30.31 -14.19
C LEU A 109 -10.21 30.18 -15.59
N LEU A 110 -11.02 30.10 -16.63
CA LEU A 110 -10.57 29.74 -17.99
C LEU A 110 -9.40 30.61 -18.50
N PRO A 111 -9.40 31.96 -18.32
CA PRO A 111 -8.28 32.81 -18.74
C PRO A 111 -6.97 32.58 -17.94
N ARG A 112 -7.07 31.90 -16.78
CA ARG A 112 -5.95 31.63 -15.87
C ARG A 112 -5.39 30.21 -16.03
N ILE A 113 -6.08 29.31 -16.74
CA ILE A 113 -5.56 27.99 -17.09
C ILE A 113 -4.45 28.16 -18.13
N ARG A 114 -3.22 27.78 -17.78
CA ARG A 114 -2.05 27.84 -18.66
C ARG A 114 -1.80 26.53 -19.39
N CYS A 115 -2.23 25.43 -18.78
CA CYS A 115 -2.05 24.09 -19.28
C CYS A 115 -3.16 23.20 -18.74
N LEU A 116 -3.67 22.30 -19.57
CA LEU A 116 -4.58 21.22 -19.18
C LEU A 116 -4.05 19.94 -19.82
N VAL A 117 -3.64 18.98 -19.00
CA VAL A 117 -2.99 17.74 -19.43
C VAL A 117 -3.63 16.55 -18.74
N GLU A 118 -3.87 15.48 -19.50
CA GLU A 118 -4.13 14.16 -18.96
C GLU A 118 -2.78 13.44 -18.80
N PHE A 119 -2.34 13.28 -17.56
CA PHE A 119 -1.00 12.76 -17.24
C PHE A 119 -0.90 11.24 -17.36
N ASN A 120 -2.04 10.53 -17.35
CA ASN A 120 -2.15 9.07 -17.46
C ASN A 120 -1.30 8.31 -16.42
N LEU A 121 -1.33 8.77 -15.19
CA LEU A 121 -0.77 8.11 -14.00
C LEU A 121 -1.88 7.91 -12.96
N SER A 122 -2.56 6.76 -13.03
CA SER A 122 -3.75 6.49 -12.22
C SER A 122 -3.61 5.34 -11.21
N PHE A 123 -2.37 4.88 -11.00
CA PHE A 123 -2.01 3.84 -10.04
C PHE A 123 -0.98 4.37 -9.02
N VAL A 124 -0.89 3.67 -7.89
CA VAL A 124 0.10 3.89 -6.84
C VAL A 124 1.17 2.81 -7.00
N ALA A 125 2.43 3.22 -7.12
CA ALA A 125 3.58 2.32 -7.10
C ALA A 125 3.94 2.06 -5.63
N TYR A 126 3.28 1.06 -5.03
CA TYR A 126 3.35 0.77 -3.60
C TYR A 126 4.74 0.26 -3.19
N GLU A 127 5.31 -0.63 -4.00
CA GLU A 127 6.68 -1.11 -3.88
C GLU A 127 7.33 -1.18 -5.26
N GLN A 128 8.63 -1.49 -5.33
CA GLN A 128 9.34 -1.67 -6.60
C GLN A 128 8.64 -2.62 -7.59
N ARG A 129 7.88 -3.60 -7.08
CA ARG A 129 7.20 -4.63 -7.88
C ARG A 129 5.73 -4.80 -7.52
N VAL A 130 5.15 -3.87 -6.76
CA VAL A 130 3.76 -3.92 -6.31
C VAL A 130 3.08 -2.60 -6.64
N PHE A 131 1.90 -2.68 -7.23
CA PHE A 131 1.08 -1.51 -7.51
C PHE A 131 -0.38 -1.78 -7.11
N HIS A 132 -1.13 -0.71 -6.90
CA HIS A 132 -2.58 -0.80 -6.70
C HIS A 132 -3.29 0.44 -7.25
N PHE A 133 -4.61 0.33 -7.46
CA PHE A 133 -5.43 1.44 -7.98
C PHE A 133 -6.14 2.26 -6.88
N GLY A 134 -5.90 1.94 -5.60
CA GLY A 134 -6.52 2.65 -4.47
C GLY A 134 -8.02 2.39 -4.39
N MET A 135 -8.41 1.11 -4.53
CA MET A 135 -9.80 0.67 -4.59
C MET A 135 -10.08 -0.37 -3.49
N PRO A 136 -10.16 0.04 -2.21
CA PRO A 136 -10.32 -0.90 -1.08
C PRO A 136 -11.59 -1.73 -1.18
N ASP A 137 -12.68 -1.16 -1.70
CA ASP A 137 -13.97 -1.84 -1.84
C ASP A 137 -14.09 -2.68 -3.12
N ALA A 138 -13.03 -2.75 -3.95
CA ALA A 138 -13.09 -3.40 -5.26
C ALA A 138 -13.54 -4.86 -5.16
N LEU A 139 -13.10 -5.59 -4.13
CA LEU A 139 -13.49 -7.00 -3.96
C LEU A 139 -15.02 -7.14 -3.85
N PHE A 140 -15.67 -6.31 -3.03
CA PHE A 140 -17.13 -6.33 -2.85
C PHE A 140 -17.88 -5.78 -4.07
N GLN A 141 -17.27 -4.87 -4.83
CA GLN A 141 -17.89 -4.32 -6.03
C GLN A 141 -17.72 -5.22 -7.27
N LEU A 142 -16.70 -6.09 -7.26
CA LEU A 142 -16.43 -7.04 -8.34
C LEU A 142 -17.27 -8.31 -8.24
N PHE A 143 -17.61 -8.75 -7.01
CA PHE A 143 -18.33 -9.99 -6.79
C PHE A 143 -19.73 -9.75 -6.18
N PRO A 144 -20.77 -10.46 -6.65
CA PRO A 144 -20.75 -11.52 -7.67
C PRO A 144 -20.86 -10.98 -9.11
N LEU A 145 -21.15 -9.69 -9.32
CA LEU A 145 -21.31 -9.12 -10.66
C LEU A 145 -20.77 -7.67 -10.70
N PRO A 146 -19.68 -7.42 -11.43
CA PRO A 146 -19.13 -6.07 -11.53
C PRO A 146 -19.98 -5.18 -12.43
N SER A 147 -20.03 -3.88 -12.12
CA SER A 147 -20.60 -2.91 -13.05
C SER A 147 -19.69 -2.73 -14.28
N PRO A 148 -20.24 -2.49 -15.48
CA PRO A 148 -19.42 -2.18 -16.67
C PRO A 148 -18.52 -0.97 -16.48
N TYR A 149 -18.96 0.02 -15.70
CA TYR A 149 -18.18 1.21 -15.35
C TYR A 149 -16.93 0.84 -14.54
N LEU A 150 -17.08 -0.05 -13.55
CA LEU A 150 -15.96 -0.51 -12.73
C LEU A 150 -14.93 -1.27 -13.57
N LEU A 151 -15.36 -2.18 -14.45
CA LEU A 151 -14.44 -2.91 -15.33
C LEU A 151 -13.71 -1.98 -16.30
N GLN A 152 -14.41 -0.99 -16.87
CA GLN A 152 -13.79 0.01 -17.74
C GLN A 152 -12.74 0.82 -16.97
N LYS A 153 -13.08 1.28 -15.76
CA LYS A 153 -12.14 2.01 -14.90
C LYS A 153 -10.88 1.20 -14.60
N ILE A 154 -11.00 -0.07 -14.22
CA ILE A 154 -9.85 -0.95 -13.97
C ILE A 154 -9.04 -1.15 -15.26
N ALA A 155 -9.72 -1.28 -16.41
CA ALA A 155 -9.03 -1.40 -17.69
C ALA A 155 -8.21 -0.15 -18.03
N ASP A 156 -8.78 1.03 -17.83
CA ASP A 156 -8.10 2.31 -18.07
C ASP A 156 -6.89 2.48 -17.13
N ASP A 157 -7.04 2.08 -15.86
CA ASP A 157 -5.95 2.13 -14.87
C ASP A 157 -4.82 1.12 -15.20
N LEU A 158 -5.14 -0.07 -15.73
CA LEU A 158 -4.16 -1.02 -16.27
C LEU A 158 -3.47 -0.51 -17.53
N VAL A 159 -4.19 0.20 -18.40
CA VAL A 159 -3.63 0.85 -19.59
C VAL A 159 -2.65 1.95 -19.17
N SER A 160 -3.01 2.78 -18.20
CA SER A 160 -2.12 3.80 -17.60
C SER A 160 -0.81 3.19 -17.10
N LEU A 161 -0.86 2.06 -16.40
CA LEU A 161 0.33 1.33 -15.96
C LEU A 161 1.22 0.92 -17.14
N CYS A 162 0.64 0.26 -18.15
CA CYS A 162 1.40 -0.21 -19.31
C CYS A 162 2.00 0.94 -20.12
N VAL A 163 1.26 2.05 -20.29
CA VAL A 163 1.76 3.27 -20.95
C VAL A 163 2.92 3.87 -20.16
N THR A 164 2.80 3.95 -18.83
CA THR A 164 3.86 4.47 -17.96
C THR A 164 5.13 3.62 -18.05
N MET A 165 4.98 2.29 -18.10
CA MET A 165 6.11 1.38 -18.29
C MET A 165 6.63 1.32 -19.74
N SER A 166 5.97 2.00 -20.68
CA SER A 166 6.26 1.92 -22.12
C SER A 166 6.19 0.48 -22.67
N GLN A 167 5.20 -0.30 -22.23
CA GLN A 167 5.05 -1.73 -22.59
C GLN A 167 3.72 -2.02 -23.29
N LYS A 168 3.75 -2.93 -24.28
CA LYS A 168 2.56 -3.51 -24.92
C LYS A 168 2.51 -5.03 -24.69
N PRO A 169 2.12 -5.49 -23.49
CA PRO A 169 2.19 -6.90 -23.15
C PRO A 169 1.18 -7.76 -23.91
N ALA A 170 1.51 -9.04 -24.08
CA ALA A 170 0.55 -10.07 -24.47
C ALA A 170 -0.42 -10.31 -23.31
N ILE A 171 -1.72 -10.11 -23.53
CA ILE A 171 -2.72 -10.25 -22.48
C ILE A 171 -3.16 -11.70 -22.38
N ARG A 172 -3.12 -12.22 -21.16
CA ARG A 172 -3.62 -13.53 -20.75
C ARG A 172 -4.61 -13.34 -19.61
N TYR A 173 -5.56 -14.24 -19.47
CA TYR A 173 -6.55 -14.17 -18.39
C TYR A 173 -6.93 -15.57 -17.90
N HIS A 174 -7.31 -15.66 -16.64
CA HIS A 174 -7.89 -16.88 -16.09
C HIS A 174 -9.30 -17.08 -16.63
N ARG A 175 -9.55 -18.24 -17.27
CA ARG A 175 -10.86 -18.62 -17.77
C ARG A 175 -11.57 -19.46 -16.71
N ASN A 176 -12.58 -18.89 -16.09
CA ASN A 176 -13.49 -19.60 -15.18
C ASN A 176 -14.95 -19.41 -15.61
N GLN A 177 -15.90 -19.76 -14.74
CA GLN A 177 -17.34 -19.60 -15.00
C GLN A 177 -17.77 -18.12 -15.10
N LEU A 178 -16.91 -17.20 -14.65
CA LEU A 178 -17.21 -15.80 -14.48
C LEU A 178 -16.59 -15.02 -15.65
N PRO A 179 -17.36 -14.20 -16.38
CA PRO A 179 -16.89 -13.64 -17.65
C PRO A 179 -15.99 -12.41 -17.49
N TRP A 180 -15.85 -11.86 -16.28
CA TRP A 180 -15.22 -10.55 -16.10
C TRP A 180 -13.72 -10.52 -16.35
N CYS A 181 -12.99 -11.62 -16.12
CA CYS A 181 -11.56 -11.69 -16.49
C CYS A 181 -11.37 -11.55 -18.01
N GLU A 182 -12.22 -12.21 -18.80
CA GLU A 182 -12.23 -12.09 -20.27
C GLU A 182 -12.66 -10.71 -20.74
N GLN A 183 -13.72 -10.16 -20.12
CA GLN A 183 -14.20 -8.82 -20.44
C GLN A 183 -13.13 -7.76 -20.13
N LEU A 184 -12.51 -7.83 -18.95
CA LEU A 184 -11.43 -6.92 -18.55
C LEU A 184 -10.24 -7.03 -19.51
N ALA A 185 -9.81 -8.25 -19.85
CA ALA A 185 -8.74 -8.49 -20.82
C ALA A 185 -9.05 -7.86 -22.19
N THR A 186 -10.29 -7.96 -22.64
CA THR A 186 -10.74 -7.37 -23.91
C THR A 186 -10.70 -5.83 -23.86
N LEU A 187 -11.15 -5.23 -22.75
CA LEU A 187 -11.11 -3.78 -22.55
C LEU A 187 -9.67 -3.26 -22.52
N VAL A 188 -8.78 -3.91 -21.77
CA VAL A 188 -7.35 -3.55 -21.72
C VAL A 188 -6.71 -3.69 -23.10
N HIS A 189 -7.00 -4.78 -23.83
CA HIS A 189 -6.48 -4.96 -25.18
C HIS A 189 -6.89 -3.83 -26.13
N LYS A 190 -8.16 -3.43 -26.06
CA LYS A 190 -8.70 -2.32 -26.85
C LYS A 190 -8.00 -1.00 -26.49
N GLY A 191 -7.83 -0.70 -25.21
CA GLY A 191 -7.16 0.52 -24.73
C GLY A 191 -5.68 0.58 -25.15
N LEU A 192 -4.91 -0.50 -24.98
CA LEU A 192 -3.50 -0.53 -25.41
C LEU A 192 -3.33 -0.40 -26.93
N LYS A 193 -4.34 -0.81 -27.70
CA LYS A 193 -4.31 -0.68 -29.17
C LYS A 193 -4.50 0.78 -29.61
N SER A 194 -5.26 1.59 -28.88
CA SER A 194 -5.39 3.03 -29.18
C SER A 194 -4.15 3.82 -28.79
N GLU A 195 -3.37 3.32 -27.83
CA GLU A 195 -2.17 4.02 -27.34
C GLU A 195 -0.97 3.89 -28.28
N LYS A 196 -0.26 5.02 -28.45
CA LYS A 196 1.00 5.10 -29.21
C LYS A 196 2.19 4.90 -28.28
N ILE A 197 2.39 3.66 -27.87
CA ILE A 197 3.56 3.28 -27.05
C ILE A 197 4.73 2.92 -27.99
N PRO A 198 5.93 3.51 -27.80
CA PRO A 198 7.13 3.11 -28.54
C PRO A 198 7.39 1.61 -28.41
N PRO A 199 7.94 0.95 -29.45
CA PRO A 199 8.35 -0.44 -29.33
C PRO A 199 9.44 -0.57 -28.25
N SER A 200 9.22 -1.46 -27.29
CA SER A 200 10.21 -1.83 -26.26
C SER A 200 11.19 -2.88 -26.80
N ASP A 201 12.43 -2.83 -26.33
CA ASP A 201 13.43 -3.88 -26.60
C ASP A 201 13.12 -5.18 -25.83
N GLU A 202 12.32 -5.09 -24.75
CA GLU A 202 11.80 -6.22 -24.01
C GLU A 202 10.69 -6.90 -24.83
N ARG A 203 11.10 -7.89 -25.62
CA ARG A 203 10.17 -8.79 -26.29
C ARG A 203 9.60 -9.75 -25.25
N ASP A 204 8.32 -10.10 -25.41
CA ASP A 204 7.63 -11.14 -24.66
C ASP A 204 7.09 -10.78 -23.25
N THR A 205 6.82 -9.49 -22.97
CA THR A 205 6.08 -9.09 -21.76
C THR A 205 4.64 -9.66 -21.77
N ILE A 206 4.20 -10.22 -20.64
CA ILE A 206 2.84 -10.77 -20.46
C ILE A 206 2.11 -10.02 -19.34
N LEU A 207 0.86 -9.65 -19.59
CA LEU A 207 -0.08 -9.20 -18.56
C LEU A 207 -1.07 -10.33 -18.29
N LEU A 208 -0.97 -10.94 -17.11
CA LEU A 208 -1.88 -12.00 -16.67
C LEU A 208 -2.96 -11.42 -15.75
N ILE A 209 -4.22 -11.51 -16.17
CA ILE A 209 -5.39 -11.09 -15.41
C ILE A 209 -5.98 -12.30 -14.67
N LEU A 210 -6.02 -12.19 -13.35
CA LEU A 210 -6.62 -13.19 -12.46
C LEU A 210 -7.71 -12.51 -11.63
N ASP A 211 -8.72 -13.27 -11.24
CA ASP A 211 -9.61 -12.89 -10.15
C ASP A 211 -9.31 -13.72 -8.91
N ARG A 212 -9.84 -13.27 -7.77
CA ARG A 212 -9.51 -13.85 -6.45
C ARG A 212 -9.91 -15.32 -6.31
N SER A 213 -10.81 -15.85 -7.16
CA SER A 213 -11.22 -17.26 -7.09
C SER A 213 -10.11 -18.24 -7.51
N VAL A 214 -8.99 -17.76 -8.06
CA VAL A 214 -7.88 -18.64 -8.47
C VAL A 214 -7.24 -19.35 -7.27
N ASP A 215 -7.18 -18.67 -6.12
CA ASP A 215 -6.67 -19.20 -4.87
C ASP A 215 -7.22 -18.37 -3.71
N LEU A 216 -7.92 -18.99 -2.76
CA LEU A 216 -8.48 -18.32 -1.59
C LEU A 216 -7.67 -18.58 -0.31
N ALA A 217 -6.79 -19.59 -0.30
CA ALA A 217 -6.07 -19.98 0.91
C ALA A 217 -5.20 -18.84 1.49
N PRO A 218 -4.44 -18.09 0.67
CA PRO A 218 -3.61 -16.98 1.16
C PRO A 218 -4.38 -15.83 1.82
N LEU A 219 -5.72 -15.81 1.75
CA LEU A 219 -6.53 -14.82 2.47
C LEU A 219 -6.71 -15.15 3.95
N PHE A 220 -6.46 -16.40 4.34
CA PHE A 220 -6.82 -16.91 5.66
C PHE A 220 -5.65 -17.52 6.42
N VAL A 221 -4.62 -18.01 5.74
CA VAL A 221 -3.41 -18.57 6.36
C VAL A 221 -2.57 -17.47 7.01
N HIS A 222 -1.95 -17.76 8.16
CA HIS A 222 -0.90 -16.93 8.73
C HIS A 222 0.42 -17.13 8.00
N GLU A 223 1.02 -16.03 7.56
CA GLU A 223 2.30 -16.02 6.86
C GLU A 223 3.43 -15.59 7.80
N TYR A 224 4.63 -16.18 7.64
CA TYR A 224 5.74 -16.01 8.59
C TYR A 224 6.88 -15.15 8.04
N THR A 225 6.73 -14.62 6.83
CA THR A 225 7.63 -13.58 6.30
C THR A 225 7.41 -12.27 7.04
N TYR A 226 8.48 -11.51 7.24
CA TYR A 226 8.50 -10.36 8.15
C TYR A 226 7.40 -9.33 7.86
N GLN A 227 7.25 -8.92 6.61
CA GLN A 227 6.23 -7.96 6.22
C GLN A 227 4.83 -8.56 6.40
N ALA A 228 4.56 -9.72 5.81
CA ALA A 228 3.22 -10.31 5.87
C ALA A 228 2.76 -10.50 7.31
N LEU A 229 3.63 -11.05 8.17
CA LEU A 229 3.35 -11.25 9.59
C LEU A 229 3.11 -9.91 10.31
N ALA A 230 3.96 -8.91 10.09
CA ALA A 230 3.83 -7.62 10.76
C ALA A 230 2.50 -6.92 10.43
N TYR A 231 2.08 -6.93 9.17
CA TYR A 231 0.77 -6.37 8.80
C TYR A 231 -0.40 -7.18 9.35
N ASP A 232 -0.28 -8.51 9.37
CA ASP A 232 -1.32 -9.41 9.86
C ASP A 232 -1.55 -9.22 11.37
N VAL A 233 -0.50 -9.33 12.19
CA VAL A 233 -0.67 -9.46 13.65
C VAL A 233 -0.61 -8.14 14.41
N LEU A 234 -0.07 -7.07 13.80
CA LEU A 234 0.04 -5.75 14.43
C LEU A 234 -0.99 -4.74 13.93
N GLU A 235 -1.85 -5.14 12.98
CA GLU A 235 -2.90 -4.28 12.40
C GLU A 235 -2.34 -2.94 11.92
N LEU A 236 -1.18 -2.99 11.23
CA LEU A 236 -0.54 -1.78 10.73
C LEU A 236 -1.47 -1.03 9.74
N PRO A 237 -1.55 0.31 9.82
CA PRO A 237 -2.33 1.08 8.87
C PRO A 237 -1.75 0.90 7.46
N VAL A 238 -2.62 0.79 6.47
CA VAL A 238 -2.26 0.69 5.05
C VAL A 238 -2.82 1.88 4.28
N CYS A 239 -2.08 2.34 3.26
CA CYS A 239 -2.40 3.52 2.45
C CYS A 239 -3.72 3.46 1.68
N CYS A 240 -4.37 2.30 1.61
CA CYS A 240 -5.62 2.11 0.92
C CYS A 240 -6.84 2.00 1.85
N HIS A 241 -6.67 1.94 3.17
CA HIS A 241 -7.80 1.72 4.08
C HIS A 241 -8.48 3.04 4.46
N ASN A 242 -9.63 3.34 3.86
CA ASN A 242 -10.57 4.30 4.45
C ASN A 242 -11.20 3.64 5.66
N SER A 243 -10.57 3.71 6.85
CA SER A 243 -11.28 3.27 8.04
C SER A 243 -12.46 4.21 8.24
N SER A 244 -13.68 3.67 8.17
CA SER A 244 -14.92 4.37 8.53
C SER A 244 -14.91 4.92 9.97
N LYS A 245 -13.87 4.58 10.75
CA LYS A 245 -13.43 5.29 11.95
C LYS A 245 -12.61 6.54 11.57
N ALA A 246 -13.20 7.45 10.80
CA ALA A 246 -12.64 8.78 10.65
C ALA A 246 -12.67 9.44 12.03
N SER A 247 -11.51 9.50 12.67
CA SER A 247 -11.29 10.33 13.84
C SER A 247 -11.67 11.78 13.47
N HIS A 248 -12.28 12.53 14.40
CA HIS A 248 -12.65 13.94 14.22
C HIS A 248 -11.42 14.88 14.11
N SER A 249 -10.29 14.42 13.57
CA SER A 249 -9.09 15.23 13.43
C SER A 249 -9.14 16.02 12.12
N ASP A 250 -8.92 17.33 12.21
CA ASP A 250 -8.85 18.25 11.08
C ASP A 250 -7.58 18.06 10.22
N THR A 251 -6.70 17.14 10.61
CA THR A 251 -5.47 16.80 9.90
C THR A 251 -5.74 15.68 8.88
N PRO A 252 -5.30 15.82 7.63
CA PRO A 252 -5.29 14.70 6.70
C PRO A 252 -4.36 13.62 7.25
N GLU A 253 -4.92 12.55 7.81
CA GLU A 253 -4.16 11.32 8.07
C GLU A 253 -3.91 10.67 6.72
N VAL A 254 -2.74 10.98 6.14
CA VAL A 254 -2.15 10.04 5.19
C VAL A 254 -1.84 8.82 6.04
N LEU A 255 -2.63 7.75 5.86
CA LEU A 255 -2.33 6.43 6.42
C LEU A 255 -1.13 5.89 5.66
N GLU A 256 0.04 6.46 5.89
CA GLU A 256 1.28 5.82 5.46
C GLU A 256 1.40 4.50 6.24
N ASP A 257 2.23 3.59 5.74
CA ASP A 257 2.58 2.34 6.42
C ASP A 257 3.40 2.64 7.68
N VAL A 258 2.75 3.24 8.69
CA VAL A 258 3.39 3.79 9.88
C VAL A 258 3.31 2.79 11.01
N PHE A 259 4.48 2.41 11.50
CA PHE A 259 4.61 1.73 12.77
C PHE A 259 4.81 2.74 13.90
N GLU A 260 3.87 2.76 14.85
CA GLU A 260 3.97 3.56 16.07
C GLU A 260 4.44 2.72 17.25
N TYR A 261 5.44 3.21 17.97
CA TYR A 261 5.96 2.54 19.16
C TYR A 261 6.49 3.53 20.19
N ASP A 262 6.42 3.12 21.44
CA ASP A 262 6.78 3.94 22.58
C ASP A 262 8.25 3.69 22.95
N VAL A 263 9.01 4.76 23.15
CA VAL A 263 10.41 4.74 23.56
C VAL A 263 10.55 5.54 24.84
N THR A 264 11.18 4.97 25.87
CA THR A 264 11.43 5.71 27.11
C THR A 264 12.74 6.49 27.01
N ASN A 265 12.67 7.81 27.17
CA ASN A 265 13.83 8.68 27.14
C ASN A 265 14.59 8.69 28.50
N ASN A 266 15.69 9.44 28.58
CA ASN A 266 16.58 9.48 29.76
C ASN A 266 15.89 9.95 31.05
N MET A 267 14.75 10.61 30.94
CA MET A 267 13.99 11.16 32.05
C MET A 267 12.85 10.24 32.48
N GLY A 268 12.76 9.02 31.93
CA GLY A 268 11.65 8.11 32.16
C GLY A 268 10.36 8.53 31.45
N VAL A 269 10.43 9.54 30.57
CA VAL A 269 9.28 9.99 29.79
C VAL A 269 9.13 9.09 28.58
N VAL A 270 7.92 8.56 28.41
CA VAL A 270 7.55 7.76 27.23
C VAL A 270 7.28 8.70 26.08
N GLU A 271 8.08 8.58 25.01
CA GLU A 271 7.92 9.28 23.75
C GLU A 271 7.38 8.32 22.70
N ARG A 272 6.30 8.71 22.01
CA ARG A 272 5.77 7.94 20.89
C ARG A 272 6.54 8.28 19.62
N LYS A 273 7.21 7.28 19.05
CA LYS A 273 7.87 7.36 17.75
C LYS A 273 6.96 6.83 16.65
N LYS A 274 7.14 7.39 15.45
CA LYS A 274 6.52 6.95 14.21
C LYS A 274 7.64 6.57 13.23
N ALA A 275 7.52 5.41 12.60
CA ALA A 275 8.43 4.97 11.55
C ALA A 275 7.63 4.57 10.32
N ILE A 276 8.03 5.09 9.15
CA ILE A 276 7.39 4.76 7.87
C ILE A 276 8.09 3.52 7.30
N LEU A 277 7.34 2.45 7.11
CA LEU A 277 7.80 1.20 6.53
C LEU A 277 7.64 1.28 5.00
N GLY A 278 8.68 1.74 4.31
CA GLY A 278 8.62 1.96 2.86
C GLY A 278 9.95 1.75 2.16
N GLU A 279 9.97 2.06 0.86
CA GLU A 279 11.15 1.85 0.00
C GLU A 279 12.37 2.71 0.37
N GLN A 280 12.19 3.74 1.22
CA GLN A 280 13.28 4.57 1.75
C GLN A 280 13.97 3.96 2.98
N ASP A 281 13.38 2.93 3.58
CA ASP A 281 13.97 2.18 4.68
C ASP A 281 14.73 0.97 4.14
N GLU A 282 16.07 1.10 4.06
CA GLU A 282 16.94 0.04 3.55
C GLU A 282 16.89 -1.26 4.37
N VAL A 283 16.60 -1.18 5.67
CA VAL A 283 16.49 -2.35 6.54
C VAL A 283 15.17 -3.06 6.24
N TRP A 284 14.08 -2.31 6.13
CA TRP A 284 12.78 -2.84 5.68
C TRP A 284 12.89 -3.55 4.34
N VAL A 285 13.42 -2.89 3.29
CA VAL A 285 13.53 -3.46 1.94
C VAL A 285 14.38 -4.74 1.92
N ARG A 286 15.44 -4.79 2.74
CA ARG A 286 16.34 -5.96 2.82
C ARG A 286 15.67 -7.18 3.48
N TYR A 287 14.85 -6.95 4.51
CA TYR A 287 14.34 -8.01 5.37
C TYR A 287 12.85 -8.34 5.18
N ARG A 288 12.06 -7.47 4.54
CA ARG A 288 10.59 -7.59 4.46
C ARG A 288 10.09 -8.95 3.96
N HIS A 289 10.85 -9.63 3.10
CA HIS A 289 10.48 -10.93 2.54
C HIS A 289 11.19 -12.14 3.18
N GLN A 290 11.99 -11.92 4.23
CA GLN A 290 12.66 -13.00 4.96
C GLN A 290 11.77 -13.55 6.07
N HIS A 291 12.04 -14.77 6.51
CA HIS A 291 11.33 -15.38 7.64
C HIS A 291 11.61 -14.59 8.93
N ILE A 292 10.57 -14.34 9.75
CA ILE A 292 10.66 -13.48 10.94
C ILE A 292 11.79 -13.88 11.91
N GLN A 293 12.04 -15.18 12.05
CA GLN A 293 13.12 -15.71 12.89
C GLN A 293 14.50 -15.25 12.41
N ASP A 294 14.74 -15.31 11.10
CA ASP A 294 16.01 -14.92 10.49
C ASP A 294 16.22 -13.42 10.58
N VAL A 295 15.13 -12.63 10.44
CA VAL A 295 15.16 -11.17 10.59
C VAL A 295 15.58 -10.78 12.00
N ASN A 296 14.97 -11.36 13.03
CA ASN A 296 15.32 -11.07 14.42
C ASN A 296 16.80 -11.32 14.70
N GLN A 297 17.31 -12.47 14.28
CA GLN A 297 18.73 -12.78 14.43
C GLN A 297 19.62 -11.80 13.65
N SER A 298 19.32 -11.59 12.36
CA SER A 298 20.16 -10.80 11.47
C SER A 298 20.23 -9.32 11.87
N VAL A 299 19.09 -8.72 12.25
CA VAL A 299 19.04 -7.32 12.69
C VAL A 299 19.86 -7.12 13.97
N GLN A 300 19.79 -8.06 14.92
CA GLN A 300 20.61 -8.01 16.14
C GLN A 300 22.10 -8.12 15.83
N GLU A 301 22.49 -9.03 14.93
CA GLU A 301 23.87 -9.20 14.48
C GLU A 301 24.41 -7.94 13.78
N GLU A 302 23.61 -7.29 12.92
CA GLU A 302 23.99 -6.04 12.26
C GLU A 302 24.22 -4.90 13.27
N ILE A 303 23.37 -4.79 14.31
CA ILE A 303 23.57 -3.81 15.39
C ILE A 303 24.91 -4.08 16.11
N GLN A 304 25.22 -5.34 16.45
CA GLN A 304 26.49 -5.67 17.10
C GLN A 304 27.70 -5.30 16.23
N LEU A 305 27.65 -5.64 14.93
CA LEU A 305 28.71 -5.31 13.98
C LEU A 305 28.88 -3.80 13.86
N PHE A 306 27.77 -3.07 13.70
CA PHE A 306 27.77 -1.62 13.61
C PHE A 306 28.41 -0.97 14.85
N LEU A 307 28.02 -1.41 16.05
CA LEU A 307 28.61 -0.91 17.29
C LEU A 307 30.09 -1.26 17.42
N LYS A 308 30.49 -2.47 17.03
CA LYS A 308 31.90 -2.89 17.08
C LYS A 308 32.79 -2.02 16.20
N GLU A 309 32.32 -1.67 15.00
CA GLU A 309 33.06 -0.88 14.01
C GLU A 309 33.08 0.62 14.33
N ASN A 310 32.01 1.13 14.94
CA ASN A 310 31.80 2.58 15.10
C ASN A 310 31.91 3.11 16.54
N SER A 311 32.03 2.23 17.55
CA SER A 311 32.18 2.62 18.95
C SER A 311 33.65 2.65 19.41
N THR A 312 33.94 3.49 20.41
CA THR A 312 35.28 3.57 21.01
C THR A 312 35.62 2.31 21.80
N ALA A 313 36.91 1.99 21.96
CA ALA A 313 37.38 0.79 22.68
C ALA A 313 36.84 0.63 24.12
N LYS A 314 36.37 1.72 24.77
CA LYS A 314 35.72 1.67 26.10
C LYS A 314 34.25 1.20 26.05
N MET A 315 33.58 1.30 24.90
CA MET A 315 32.21 0.83 24.69
C MET A 315 32.14 -0.63 24.27
N GLN A 316 33.19 -1.14 23.62
CA GLN A 316 33.29 -2.54 23.23
C GLN A 316 33.26 -3.53 24.43
N GLN A 317 33.54 -3.07 25.66
CA GLN A 317 33.47 -3.92 26.86
C GLN A 317 32.05 -4.18 27.36
N ASN A 318 31.06 -3.37 26.97
CA ASN A 318 29.64 -3.59 27.23
C ASN A 318 28.92 -3.81 25.88
N MET A 319 29.06 -5.01 25.30
CA MET A 319 28.29 -5.34 24.10
C MET A 319 26.80 -5.28 24.41
N ALA A 320 26.05 -4.59 23.56
CA ALA A 320 24.64 -4.31 23.78
C ALA A 320 23.80 -5.56 23.51
N THR A 321 23.61 -6.43 24.49
CA THR A 321 22.77 -7.64 24.33
C THR A 321 21.28 -7.37 24.60
N THR A 322 20.94 -6.16 25.03
CA THR A 322 19.58 -5.77 25.42
C THR A 322 19.15 -4.47 24.77
N SER A 323 17.84 -4.31 24.65
CA SER A 323 17.13 -3.09 24.26
C SER A 323 17.66 -1.83 24.95
N GLU A 324 18.03 -1.94 26.23
CA GLU A 324 18.48 -0.82 27.05
C GLU A 324 19.93 -0.39 26.73
N ASP A 325 20.78 -1.35 26.35
CA ASP A 325 22.18 -1.07 26.01
C ASP A 325 22.31 -0.44 24.63
N THR A 326 21.43 -0.81 23.68
CA THR A 326 21.35 -0.19 22.35
C THR A 326 20.88 1.26 22.44
N LEU A 327 19.91 1.58 23.32
CA LEU A 327 19.50 2.97 23.58
C LEU A 327 20.63 3.80 24.20
N LYS A 328 21.46 3.22 25.07
CA LYS A 328 22.67 3.89 25.59
C LYS A 328 23.68 4.14 24.47
N ALA A 329 23.84 3.21 23.53
CA ALA A 329 24.74 3.37 22.39
C ALA A 329 24.31 4.50 21.44
N ILE A 330 23.00 4.62 21.13
CA ILE A 330 22.43 5.75 20.35
C ILE A 330 22.81 7.11 20.95
N ARG A 331 22.74 7.21 22.27
CA ARG A 331 23.07 8.45 23.00
C ARG A 331 24.55 8.78 22.93
N SER A 332 25.40 7.77 22.82
CA SER A 332 26.85 7.95 22.76
C SER A 332 27.41 8.27 21.38
N LEU A 333 26.62 8.02 20.33
CA LEU A 333 27.03 8.16 18.94
C LEU A 333 26.05 9.08 18.19
N PRO A 334 26.06 10.40 18.49
CA PRO A 334 25.10 11.36 17.93
C PRO A 334 25.10 11.40 16.40
N GLN A 335 26.26 11.20 15.76
CA GLN A 335 26.36 11.15 14.29
C GLN A 335 25.65 9.94 13.65
N TYR A 336 25.29 8.91 14.43
CA TYR A 336 24.66 7.68 13.95
C TYR A 336 23.24 7.47 14.50
N GLN A 337 22.62 8.51 15.08
CA GLN A 337 21.29 8.39 15.70
C GLN A 337 20.22 7.91 14.73
N GLU A 338 20.22 8.39 13.49
CA GLU A 338 19.23 8.02 12.49
C GLU A 338 19.34 6.53 12.11
N ALA A 339 20.56 6.07 11.78
CA ALA A 339 20.82 4.67 11.43
C ALA A 339 20.46 3.71 12.56
N LEU A 340 20.88 4.01 13.79
CA LEU A 340 20.54 3.19 14.95
C LEU A 340 19.04 3.25 15.30
N SER A 341 18.37 4.39 15.10
CA SER A 341 16.92 4.49 15.29
C SER A 341 16.16 3.63 14.28
N ARG A 342 16.68 3.47 13.06
CA ARG A 342 16.11 2.58 12.04
C ARG A 342 16.22 1.11 12.44
N TYR A 343 17.41 0.65 12.82
CA TYR A 343 17.61 -0.70 13.35
C TYR A 343 16.69 -1.00 14.55
N TRP A 344 16.56 -0.02 15.46
CA TRP A 344 15.71 -0.16 16.64
C TRP A 344 14.22 -0.33 16.31
N THR A 345 13.73 0.41 15.31
CA THR A 345 12.37 0.22 14.78
C THR A 345 12.14 -1.25 14.42
N HIS A 346 13.08 -1.88 13.72
CA HIS A 346 12.92 -3.27 13.26
C HIS A 346 13.06 -4.30 14.38
N VAL A 347 13.94 -4.07 15.36
CA VAL A 347 13.98 -4.89 16.58
C VAL A 347 12.63 -4.85 17.28
N THR A 348 12.14 -3.66 17.61
CA THR A 348 10.86 -3.48 18.32
C THR A 348 9.69 -4.05 17.52
N LEU A 349 9.69 -3.85 16.19
CA LEU A 349 8.67 -4.40 15.31
C LEU A 349 8.67 -5.93 15.35
N SER A 350 9.85 -6.56 15.27
CA SER A 350 9.99 -8.02 15.33
C SER A 350 9.58 -8.60 16.70
N GLU A 351 9.98 -7.97 17.80
CA GLU A 351 9.61 -8.36 19.16
C GLU A 351 8.08 -8.35 19.34
N LYS A 352 7.41 -7.27 18.91
CA LYS A 352 5.95 -7.19 18.95
C LYS A 352 5.27 -8.28 18.10
N CYS A 353 5.84 -8.66 16.96
CA CYS A 353 5.33 -9.79 16.18
C CYS A 353 5.43 -11.10 16.96
N PHE A 354 6.54 -11.36 17.66
CA PHE A 354 6.68 -12.56 18.49
C PHE A 354 5.71 -12.58 19.67
N ASP A 355 5.51 -11.44 20.33
CA ASP A 355 4.51 -11.32 21.40
C ASP A 355 3.13 -11.72 20.87
N LYS A 356 2.75 -11.23 19.69
CA LYS A 356 1.47 -11.59 19.05
C LYS A 356 1.39 -13.05 18.61
N LEU A 357 2.47 -13.63 18.08
CA LEU A 357 2.53 -15.06 17.74
C LEU A 357 2.23 -15.93 18.97
N GLN A 358 2.74 -15.53 20.13
CA GLN A 358 2.50 -16.22 21.40
C GLN A 358 1.08 -15.97 21.92
N ASP A 359 0.66 -14.72 22.00
CA ASP A 359 -0.64 -14.30 22.54
C ASP A 359 -1.82 -14.91 21.77
N LEU A 360 -1.74 -14.90 20.44
CA LEU A 360 -2.76 -15.44 19.55
C LEU A 360 -2.61 -16.94 19.31
N ARG A 361 -1.57 -17.57 19.88
CA ARG A 361 -1.22 -18.98 19.70
C ARG A 361 -1.09 -19.38 18.22
N ILE A 362 -0.62 -18.48 17.37
CA ILE A 362 -0.54 -18.65 15.92
C ILE A 362 0.26 -19.89 15.53
N MET A 363 1.33 -20.24 16.26
CA MET A 363 2.10 -21.46 15.97
C MET A 363 1.26 -22.75 16.08
N THR A 364 0.26 -22.77 16.97
CA THR A 364 -0.64 -23.92 17.11
C THR A 364 -1.66 -23.95 15.99
N VAL A 365 -2.27 -22.79 15.68
CA VAL A 365 -3.28 -22.65 14.63
C VAL A 365 -2.66 -22.89 13.25
N GLY A 366 -1.54 -22.23 12.98
CA GLY A 366 -0.79 -22.30 11.73
C GLY A 366 -0.31 -23.70 11.38
N ALA A 367 -0.01 -24.57 12.35
CA ALA A 367 0.29 -25.97 12.05
C ALA A 367 -0.89 -26.68 11.37
N VAL A 368 -2.11 -26.44 11.85
CA VAL A 368 -3.33 -26.99 11.24
C VAL A 368 -3.66 -26.28 9.92
N GLU A 369 -3.40 -24.98 9.80
CA GLU A 369 -3.55 -24.25 8.53
C GLU A 369 -2.64 -24.84 7.43
N GLN A 370 -1.38 -25.14 7.75
CA GLN A 370 -0.44 -25.77 6.81
C GLN A 370 -0.90 -27.19 6.42
N ASP A 371 -1.28 -28.00 7.41
CA ASP A 371 -1.84 -29.34 7.17
C ASP A 371 -3.07 -29.29 6.24
N LEU A 372 -3.96 -28.30 6.43
CA LEU A 372 -5.14 -28.06 5.59
C LEU A 372 -4.78 -27.64 4.16
N CYS A 373 -3.84 -26.71 4.01
CA CYS A 373 -3.43 -26.18 2.70
C CYS A 373 -2.65 -27.20 1.88
N CYS A 374 -1.77 -27.96 2.52
CA CYS A 374 -0.86 -28.88 1.85
C CYS A 374 -1.44 -30.29 1.70
N GLY A 375 -2.42 -30.67 2.53
CA GLY A 375 -2.98 -32.02 2.57
C GLY A 375 -2.01 -33.09 3.11
N VAL A 376 -0.85 -32.66 3.61
CA VAL A 376 0.21 -33.51 4.17
C VAL A 376 0.73 -32.91 5.46
N ASP A 377 1.23 -33.76 6.36
CA ASP A 377 1.89 -33.32 7.59
C ASP A 377 3.31 -32.80 7.33
N LYS A 378 3.96 -32.31 8.39
CA LYS A 378 5.36 -31.86 8.37
C LYS A 378 6.38 -32.88 7.86
N ASP A 379 6.05 -34.17 7.87
CA ASP A 379 6.90 -35.25 7.35
C ASP A 379 6.55 -35.59 5.88
N GLY A 380 5.58 -34.89 5.28
CA GLY A 380 5.08 -35.11 3.92
C GLY A 380 4.11 -36.29 3.81
N LYS A 381 3.52 -36.77 4.92
CA LYS A 381 2.54 -37.86 4.89
C LYS A 381 1.13 -37.32 4.72
N GLU A 382 0.36 -37.96 3.85
CA GLU A 382 -1.05 -37.62 3.63
C GLU A 382 -1.86 -37.66 4.93
N ILE A 383 -2.66 -36.62 5.15
CA ILE A 383 -3.58 -36.52 6.28
C ILE A 383 -5.00 -36.81 5.77
N SER A 384 -5.70 -37.71 6.45
CA SER A 384 -7.09 -37.97 6.09
C SER A 384 -8.00 -36.79 6.44
N ALA A 385 -9.02 -36.55 5.61
CA ALA A 385 -10.02 -35.51 5.84
C ALA A 385 -10.61 -35.56 7.26
N THR A 386 -10.93 -36.75 7.77
CA THR A 386 -11.44 -36.93 9.14
C THR A 386 -10.49 -36.40 10.21
N LYS A 387 -9.17 -36.56 10.03
CA LYS A 387 -8.17 -36.04 10.97
C LYS A 387 -8.06 -34.52 10.89
N LEU A 388 -8.07 -33.95 9.68
CA LEU A 388 -8.06 -32.50 9.47
C LEU A 388 -9.29 -31.84 10.13
N LEU A 389 -10.49 -32.36 9.85
CA LEU A 389 -11.73 -31.87 10.45
C LEU A 389 -11.72 -31.97 11.97
N ALA A 390 -11.17 -33.05 12.53
CA ALA A 390 -11.04 -33.19 13.99
C ALA A 390 -10.05 -32.17 14.59
N ALA A 391 -8.94 -31.88 13.89
CA ALA A 391 -7.97 -30.88 14.32
C ALA A 391 -8.59 -29.46 14.31
N VAL A 392 -9.32 -29.11 13.24
CA VAL A 392 -10.05 -27.85 13.15
C VAL A 392 -11.10 -27.74 14.26
N ALA A 393 -11.96 -28.75 14.43
CA ALA A 393 -12.98 -28.75 15.47
C ALA A 393 -12.38 -28.62 16.89
N SER A 394 -11.22 -29.22 17.14
CA SER A 394 -10.49 -29.10 18.40
C SER A 394 -10.06 -27.65 18.66
N LEU A 395 -9.49 -26.96 17.67
CA LEU A 395 -9.04 -25.58 17.83
C LEU A 395 -10.21 -24.60 17.93
N VAL A 396 -11.27 -24.82 17.16
CA VAL A 396 -12.49 -23.99 17.22
C VAL A 396 -13.15 -24.08 18.60
N SER A 397 -13.11 -25.27 19.22
CA SER A 397 -13.64 -25.51 20.57
C SER A 397 -12.72 -25.03 21.69
N ASP A 398 -11.44 -24.74 21.41
CA ASP A 398 -10.48 -24.27 22.41
C ASP A 398 -10.82 -22.82 22.84
N GLY A 399 -11.16 -22.63 24.11
CA GLY A 399 -11.53 -21.33 24.68
C GLY A 399 -10.39 -20.31 24.75
N THR A 400 -9.15 -20.72 24.48
CA THR A 400 -7.97 -19.86 24.49
C THR A 400 -7.60 -19.30 23.12
N ILE A 401 -8.21 -19.79 22.03
CA ILE A 401 -8.01 -19.26 20.68
C ILE A 401 -9.02 -18.12 20.43
N GLY A 402 -8.55 -17.03 19.83
CA GLY A 402 -9.37 -15.85 19.51
C GLY A 402 -10.45 -16.13 18.47
N SER A 403 -11.44 -15.24 18.37
CA SER A 403 -12.54 -15.38 17.40
C SER A 403 -12.06 -15.31 15.96
N ASP A 404 -11.06 -14.47 15.70
CA ASP A 404 -10.59 -14.16 14.36
C ASP A 404 -9.75 -15.31 13.80
N GLU A 405 -8.89 -15.91 14.63
CA GLU A 405 -8.14 -17.12 14.26
C GLU A 405 -9.10 -18.30 13.98
N LYS A 406 -10.16 -18.44 14.79
CA LYS A 406 -11.19 -19.46 14.55
C LYS A 406 -11.93 -19.23 13.23
N LEU A 407 -12.31 -17.99 12.97
CA LEU A 407 -13.01 -17.63 11.74
C LEU A 407 -12.13 -17.89 10.51
N ARG A 408 -10.86 -17.47 10.55
CA ARG A 408 -9.89 -17.75 9.48
C ARG A 408 -9.74 -19.24 9.24
N LEU A 409 -9.57 -20.04 10.30
CA LEU A 409 -9.41 -21.48 10.19
C LEU A 409 -10.65 -22.16 9.57
N LEU A 410 -11.85 -21.74 9.96
CA LEU A 410 -13.10 -22.22 9.35
C LEU A 410 -13.21 -21.81 7.88
N LEU A 411 -12.91 -20.56 7.55
CA LEU A 411 -12.93 -20.07 6.16
C LEU A 411 -11.91 -20.83 5.29
N LEU A 412 -10.72 -21.08 5.83
CA LEU A 412 -9.71 -21.89 5.17
C LEU A 412 -10.20 -23.31 4.93
N GLU A 413 -10.73 -23.97 5.96
CA GLU A 413 -11.34 -25.30 5.85
C GLU A 413 -12.41 -25.33 4.75
N PHE A 414 -13.34 -24.37 4.73
CA PHE A 414 -14.36 -24.26 3.69
C PHE A 414 -13.77 -24.14 2.29
N THR A 415 -12.72 -23.32 2.13
CA THR A 415 -12.10 -23.12 0.81
C THR A 415 -11.39 -24.38 0.30
N GLN A 416 -10.74 -25.14 1.20
CA GLN A 416 -10.07 -26.38 0.85
C GLN A 416 -11.06 -27.54 0.65
N MET A 417 -12.17 -27.58 1.40
CA MET A 417 -13.24 -28.56 1.22
C MET A 417 -13.97 -28.44 -0.11
N LEU A 418 -14.02 -27.25 -0.72
CA LEU A 418 -14.58 -27.08 -2.07
C LEU A 418 -13.72 -27.73 -3.16
N GLY A 419 -12.44 -28.01 -2.88
CA GLY A 419 -11.53 -28.75 -3.75
C GLY A 419 -11.60 -30.28 -3.57
N MET A 420 -12.33 -30.77 -2.55
CA MET A 420 -12.47 -32.20 -2.29
C MET A 420 -13.49 -32.86 -3.21
N ASP A 421 -13.37 -34.18 -3.42
CA ASP A 421 -14.35 -34.92 -4.20
C ASP A 421 -15.76 -34.85 -3.57
N THR A 422 -16.78 -35.13 -4.37
CA THR A 422 -18.18 -35.02 -3.94
C THR A 422 -18.53 -35.97 -2.78
N ALA A 423 -17.86 -37.12 -2.65
CA ALA A 423 -18.10 -38.08 -1.59
C ALA A 423 -17.60 -37.58 -0.23
N ASP A 424 -16.42 -36.96 -0.20
CA ASP A 424 -15.86 -36.42 1.03
C ASP A 424 -16.51 -35.08 1.42
N ARG A 425 -16.91 -34.25 0.45
CA ARG A 425 -17.75 -33.07 0.70
C ARG A 425 -19.09 -33.43 1.33
N THR A 426 -19.72 -34.52 0.90
CA THR A 426 -21.01 -34.99 1.46
C THR A 426 -20.86 -35.50 2.90
N LYS A 427 -19.72 -36.13 3.24
CA LYS A 427 -19.41 -36.56 4.62
C LYS A 427 -19.14 -35.36 5.54
N ALA A 428 -18.52 -34.31 5.02
CA ALA A 428 -18.27 -33.08 5.77
C ALA A 428 -19.56 -32.27 6.00
N SER A 429 -20.45 -32.16 4.99
CA SER A 429 -21.69 -31.36 5.08
C SER A 429 -22.81 -31.99 5.92
N THR A 430 -22.64 -33.22 6.39
CA THR A 430 -23.63 -33.96 7.20
C THR A 430 -23.34 -33.93 8.70
N ARG A 431 -22.32 -33.17 9.12
CA ARG A 431 -21.96 -32.90 10.52
C ARG A 431 -21.91 -31.40 10.75
#